data_AF-A0A967IF52-F1
#
_entry.id   AF-A0A967IF52-F1
#
_cell.length_a   1.000
_cell.length_b   1.000
_cell.length_c   1.000
_cell.angle_alpha   90.00
_cell.angle_beta   90.00
_cell.angle_gamma   90.00
#
_symmetry.space_group_name_H-M   'P 1'
#
loop_
_entity.id
_entity.type
_entity.pdbx_description
1 polymer ?
#
loop_
_entity_poly.entity_id
_entity_poly.type
_entity_poly.pdbx_seq_one_letter_code
_entity_poly.pdbx_strand_id
1 'polypeptide(L)'
;MTKLRSAWEKYLSRRAVDGPWRLEGDTSGPFAGVVVIPALAESASLFATLDSLAANPPEYLERWQVVVVVNHCARTDEEQKIDNRRTLERLRRQAGTAPMRLAWIEAAGPGLEVPHRKAGVGMARKIGFDLALAGLDPLQGSLLVSLDADTLVDSTYLP
;
A
#
# COMPACT_ATOMS: atom_id res chain seq x y z
N MET A 1 15.56 -2.26 23.49
CA MET A 1 14.60 -1.26 22.98
C MET A 1 15.27 -0.19 22.12
N THR A 2 16.38 0.43 22.56
CA THR A 2 17.14 1.45 21.79
C THR A 2 17.75 0.94 20.46
N LYS A 3 18.15 -0.34 20.41
CA LYS A 3 18.78 -0.95 19.23
C LYS A 3 17.84 -1.10 18.02
N LEU A 4 16.56 -1.39 18.26
CA LEU A 4 15.57 -1.57 17.19
C LEU A 4 15.21 -0.22 16.55
N ARG A 5 14.97 0.81 17.36
CA ARG A 5 14.80 2.20 16.87
C ARG A 5 16.01 2.67 16.07
N SER A 6 17.23 2.43 16.56
CA SER A 6 18.45 2.80 15.83
C SER A 6 18.59 2.06 14.49
N ALA A 7 18.23 0.77 14.42
CA ALA A 7 18.24 0.01 13.17
C ALA A 7 17.19 0.52 12.18
N TRP A 8 16.02 0.91 12.68
CA TRP A 8 14.93 1.51 11.91
C TRP A 8 15.33 2.84 11.26
N GLU A 9 15.84 3.78 12.06
CA GLU A 9 16.34 5.08 11.59
C GLU A 9 17.50 4.91 10.58
N LYS A 10 18.38 3.94 10.82
CA LYS A 10 19.47 3.61 9.90
C LYS A 10 18.96 3.03 8.58
N TYR A 11 17.90 2.22 8.61
CA TYR A 11 17.26 1.73 7.39
C TYR A 11 16.63 2.90 6.62
N LEU A 12 15.81 3.71 7.28
CA LEU A 12 15.13 4.84 6.64
C LEU A 12 16.12 5.83 5.99
N SER A 13 17.22 6.14 6.66
CA SER A 13 18.24 7.06 6.12
C SER A 13 19.08 6.51 4.96
N ARG A 14 19.18 5.18 4.79
CA ARG A 14 20.11 4.56 3.82
C ARG A 14 19.46 3.74 2.73
N ARG A 15 18.25 3.24 2.99
CA ARG A 15 17.60 2.18 2.20
C ARG A 15 16.17 2.52 1.83
N ALA A 16 15.51 3.45 2.51
CA ALA A 16 14.18 3.86 2.11
C ALA A 16 14.19 4.34 0.67
N VAL A 17 13.07 4.15 0.00
CA VAL A 17 12.88 4.62 -1.36
C VAL A 17 13.06 6.13 -1.40
N ASP A 18 13.86 6.58 -2.36
CA ASP A 18 14.01 7.99 -2.70
C ASP A 18 13.17 8.24 -3.95
N GLY A 19 12.13 9.06 -3.82
CA GLY A 19 11.19 9.33 -4.90
C GLY A 19 10.04 10.25 -4.50
N PRO A 20 9.22 10.64 -5.49
CA PRO A 20 8.18 11.66 -5.32
C PRO A 20 6.88 11.13 -4.71
N TRP A 21 6.83 9.84 -4.39
CA TRP A 21 5.64 9.14 -3.92
C TRP A 21 5.22 9.59 -2.52
N ARG A 22 3.90 9.59 -2.29
CA ARG A 22 3.27 9.95 -1.03
C ARG A 22 2.12 9.02 -0.74
N LEU A 23 1.81 8.83 0.53
CA LEU A 23 0.59 8.18 0.97
C LEU A 23 -0.58 9.17 0.93
N GLU A 24 -1.68 8.74 0.34
CA GLU A 24 -2.98 9.40 0.33
C GLU A 24 -4.01 8.52 1.06
N GLY A 25 -5.14 9.09 1.48
CA GLY A 25 -6.18 8.38 2.23
C GLY A 25 -5.96 8.41 3.75
N ASP A 26 -6.26 7.31 4.44
CA ASP A 26 -6.04 7.22 5.89
C ASP A 26 -4.56 6.97 6.20
N THR A 27 -3.87 8.05 6.52
CA THR A 27 -2.45 8.05 6.92
C THR A 27 -2.25 8.17 8.42
N SER A 28 -3.34 8.13 9.20
CA SER A 28 -3.25 8.18 10.65
C SER A 28 -2.54 6.94 11.17
N GLY A 29 -1.78 7.09 12.25
CA GLY A 29 -1.14 6.01 13.00
C GLY A 29 -1.35 6.23 14.50
N PRO A 30 -0.85 5.33 15.36
CA PRO A 30 -0.10 4.12 15.01
C PRO A 30 -1.01 2.98 14.53
N PHE A 31 -0.44 2.04 13.78
CA PHE A 31 -1.04 0.74 13.47
C PHE A 31 -0.08 -0.41 13.83
N ALA A 32 -0.66 -1.58 14.13
CA ALA A 32 0.04 -2.80 14.52
C ALA A 32 0.65 -3.54 13.31
N GLY A 33 0.09 -3.34 12.12
CA GLY A 33 0.60 -3.95 10.89
C GLY A 33 0.07 -3.26 9.64
N VAL A 34 0.68 -3.59 8.51
CA VAL A 34 0.28 -3.08 7.19
C VAL A 34 0.17 -4.22 6.18
N VAL A 35 -0.89 -4.18 5.38
CA VAL A 35 -1.04 -4.97 4.15
C VAL A 35 -0.75 -4.06 2.96
N VAL A 36 0.28 -4.39 2.18
CA VAL A 36 0.63 -3.70 0.94
C VAL A 36 0.15 -4.51 -0.25
N ILE A 37 -0.65 -3.89 -1.11
CA ILE A 37 -1.22 -4.47 -2.33
C ILE A 37 -0.65 -3.73 -3.55
N PRO A 38 0.35 -4.29 -4.25
CA PRO A 38 0.79 -3.74 -5.52
C PRO A 38 -0.28 -3.99 -6.60
N ALA A 39 -0.64 -2.95 -7.36
CA ALA A 39 -1.68 -3.01 -8.38
C ALA A 39 -1.22 -2.37 -9.70
N LEU A 40 -1.26 -3.16 -10.78
CA LEU A 40 -1.03 -2.71 -12.14
C LEU A 40 -2.13 -3.27 -13.04
N ALA A 41 -3.06 -2.41 -13.46
CA ALA A 41 -4.20 -2.79 -14.30
C ALA A 41 -5.14 -3.84 -13.66
N GLU A 42 -5.42 -3.69 -12.35
CA GLU A 42 -6.18 -4.65 -11.54
C GLU A 42 -7.57 -4.13 -11.13
N SER A 43 -8.16 -3.16 -11.85
CA SER A 43 -9.43 -2.54 -11.43
C SER A 43 -10.61 -3.52 -11.35
N ALA A 44 -10.52 -4.66 -12.06
CA ALA A 44 -11.53 -5.71 -12.07
C ALA A 44 -11.50 -6.62 -10.83
N SER A 45 -10.33 -6.79 -10.20
CA SER A 45 -10.08 -7.77 -9.13
C SER A 45 -9.85 -7.10 -7.77
N LEU A 46 -9.09 -5.99 -7.76
CA LEU A 46 -8.62 -5.30 -6.55
C LEU A 46 -9.73 -5.01 -5.54
N PHE A 47 -10.89 -4.57 -6.01
CA PHE A 47 -11.95 -4.16 -5.10
C PHE A 47 -12.66 -5.34 -4.46
N ALA A 48 -12.70 -6.51 -5.11
CA ALA A 48 -13.17 -7.73 -4.45
C ALA A 48 -12.18 -8.16 -3.35
N THR A 49 -10.88 -8.00 -3.58
CA THR A 49 -9.83 -8.20 -2.57
C THR A 49 -10.02 -7.25 -1.38
N LEU A 50 -10.23 -5.95 -1.64
CA LEU A 50 -10.51 -4.96 -0.59
C LEU A 50 -11.80 -5.29 0.16
N ASP A 51 -12.87 -5.69 -0.53
CA ASP A 51 -14.13 -6.09 0.10
C ASP A 51 -13.94 -7.34 0.99
N SER A 52 -13.11 -8.30 0.58
CA SER A 52 -12.78 -9.47 1.40
C SER A 52 -11.93 -9.12 2.63
N LEU A 53 -11.00 -8.16 2.51
CA LEU A 53 -10.27 -7.62 3.67
C LEU A 53 -11.21 -6.91 4.63
N ALA A 54 -12.14 -6.10 4.12
CA ALA A 54 -13.16 -5.39 4.90
C ALA A 54 -14.11 -6.32 5.68
N ALA A 55 -14.17 -7.61 5.33
CA ALA A 55 -14.96 -8.60 6.05
C ALA A 55 -14.29 -9.10 7.35
N ASN A 56 -13.05 -8.69 7.63
CA ASN A 56 -12.40 -8.99 8.91
C ASN A 56 -13.05 -8.20 10.07
N PRO A 57 -13.00 -8.69 11.31
CA PRO A 57 -13.59 -8.02 12.46
C PRO A 57 -13.09 -6.56 12.64
N PRO A 58 -13.97 -5.61 13.04
CA PRO A 58 -13.62 -4.19 13.18
C PRO A 58 -12.40 -3.92 14.07
N GLU A 59 -12.21 -4.70 15.13
CA GLU A 59 -11.08 -4.58 16.05
C GLU A 59 -9.72 -4.79 15.37
N TYR A 60 -9.68 -5.57 14.28
CA TYR A 60 -8.48 -5.74 13.47
C TYR A 60 -8.37 -4.65 12.41
N LEU A 61 -9.47 -4.26 11.78
CA LEU A 61 -9.50 -3.20 10.77
C LEU A 61 -9.02 -1.85 11.32
N GLU A 62 -9.29 -1.54 12.59
CA GLU A 62 -8.80 -0.33 13.27
C GLU A 62 -7.28 -0.38 13.57
N ARG A 63 -6.72 -1.58 13.70
CA ARG A 63 -5.32 -1.79 14.09
C ARG A 63 -4.40 -2.00 12.89
N TRP A 64 -4.94 -2.22 11.70
CA TRP A 64 -4.18 -2.53 10.49
C TRP A 64 -4.43 -1.48 9.41
N GLN A 65 -3.37 -1.11 8.67
CA GLN A 65 -3.49 -0.27 7.48
C GLN A 65 -3.46 -1.14 6.22
N VAL A 66 -4.30 -0.83 5.25
CA VAL A 66 -4.25 -1.40 3.91
C VAL A 66 -3.76 -0.33 2.95
N VAL A 67 -2.65 -0.60 2.26
CA VAL A 67 -1.99 0.33 1.32
C VAL A 67 -2.02 -0.26 -0.07
N VAL A 68 -2.75 0.37 -0.99
CA VAL A 68 -2.73 0.02 -2.41
C VAL A 68 -1.66 0.84 -3.13
N VAL A 69 -0.72 0.19 -3.80
CA VAL A 69 0.31 0.85 -4.60
C VAL A 69 -0.07 0.74 -6.06
N VAL A 70 -0.69 1.77 -6.62
CA VAL A 70 -1.06 1.81 -8.04
C VAL A 70 0.18 2.24 -8.83
N ASN A 71 0.79 1.31 -9.55
CA ASN A 71 2.09 1.53 -10.15
C ASN A 71 2.10 1.25 -11.65
N HIS A 72 2.90 2.03 -12.39
CA HIS A 72 3.35 1.67 -13.74
C HIS A 72 4.65 2.40 -14.10
N CYS A 73 5.22 2.08 -15.26
CA CYS A 73 6.36 2.80 -15.82
C CYS A 73 5.95 3.55 -17.10
N ALA A 74 6.73 4.54 -17.54
CA ALA A 74 6.38 5.34 -18.71
C ALA A 74 6.10 4.51 -20.00
N ARG A 75 6.69 3.30 -20.12
CA ARG A 75 6.50 2.39 -21.26
C ARG A 75 5.30 1.44 -21.13
N THR A 76 4.58 1.49 -20.02
CA THR A 76 3.37 0.69 -19.82
C THR A 76 2.32 1.08 -20.86
N ASP A 77 1.58 0.09 -21.35
CA ASP A 77 0.61 0.25 -22.42
C ASP A 77 -0.57 1.13 -21.97
N GLU A 78 -1.19 1.84 -22.93
CA GLU A 78 -2.24 2.82 -22.64
C GLU A 78 -3.48 2.19 -21.99
N GLU A 79 -3.81 0.94 -22.32
CA GLU A 79 -4.92 0.21 -21.68
C GLU A 79 -4.67 0.05 -20.17
N GLN A 80 -3.47 -0.37 -19.78
CA GLN A 80 -3.09 -0.53 -18.39
C GLN A 80 -3.04 0.82 -17.65
N LYS A 81 -2.62 1.90 -18.33
CA LYS A 81 -2.67 3.27 -17.77
C LYS A 81 -4.10 3.75 -17.57
N ILE A 82 -5.01 3.48 -18.50
CA ILE A 82 -6.44 3.77 -18.36
C ILE A 82 -7.00 3.03 -17.14
N ASP A 83 -6.67 1.74 -17.00
CA ASP A 83 -7.14 0.94 -15.88
C ASP A 83 -6.63 1.47 -14.52
N ASN A 84 -5.34 1.81 -14.43
CA ASN A 84 -4.77 2.43 -13.24
C ASN A 84 -5.47 3.75 -12.86
N ARG A 85 -5.85 4.57 -13.85
CA ARG A 85 -6.64 5.80 -13.59
C ARG A 85 -8.00 5.49 -13.00
N ARG A 86 -8.71 4.48 -13.52
CA ARG A 86 -10.00 4.02 -12.95
C ARG A 86 -9.84 3.55 -11.51
N THR A 87 -8.78 2.80 -11.24
CA THR A 87 -8.44 2.34 -9.88
C THR A 87 -8.24 3.53 -8.93
N LEU A 88 -7.40 4.50 -9.31
CA LEU A 88 -7.17 5.72 -8.50
C LEU A 88 -8.44 6.53 -8.28
N GLU A 89 -9.27 6.71 -9.30
CA GLU A 89 -10.56 7.40 -9.19
C GLU A 89 -11.53 6.70 -8.23
N ARG A 90 -11.52 5.36 -8.19
CA ARG A 90 -12.36 4.60 -7.27
C ARG A 90 -11.82 4.63 -5.84
N LEU A 91 -10.51 4.52 -5.64
CA LEU A 91 -9.86 4.69 -4.33
C LEU A 91 -10.16 6.07 -3.73
N ARG A 92 -10.01 7.15 -4.53
CA ARG A 92 -10.33 8.52 -4.10
C ARG A 92 -11.79 8.71 -3.70
N ARG A 93 -12.73 8.01 -4.35
CA ARG A 93 -14.15 8.04 -3.98
C ARG A 93 -14.44 7.33 -2.67
N GLN A 94 -13.63 6.34 -2.29
CA GLN A 94 -13.76 5.61 -1.02
C GLN A 94 -13.00 6.29 0.13
N ALA A 95 -12.29 7.39 -0.13
CA ALA A 95 -11.57 8.15 0.88
C ALA A 95 -12.51 8.58 2.02
N GLY A 96 -12.15 8.21 3.25
CA GLY A 96 -12.92 8.54 4.45
C GLY A 96 -14.25 7.80 4.63
N THR A 97 -14.62 6.91 3.70
CA THR A 97 -15.83 6.08 3.80
C THR A 97 -15.55 4.58 3.80
N ALA A 98 -14.31 4.18 3.54
CA ALA A 98 -13.89 2.79 3.63
C ALA A 98 -14.10 2.24 5.07
N PRO A 99 -14.55 0.98 5.22
CA PRO A 99 -14.74 0.35 6.53
C PRO A 99 -13.42 -0.05 7.22
N MET A 100 -12.29 0.30 6.62
CA MET A 100 -10.94 -0.03 7.07
C MET A 100 -10.03 1.19 6.88
N ARG A 101 -8.82 1.15 7.46
CA ARG A 101 -7.78 2.17 7.25
C ARG A 101 -7.14 2.02 5.87
N LEU A 102 -7.84 2.52 4.86
CA LEU A 102 -7.43 2.44 3.47
C LEU A 102 -6.58 3.65 3.08
N ALA A 103 -5.38 3.38 2.61
CA ALA A 103 -4.48 4.33 1.98
C ALA A 103 -4.05 3.85 0.60
N TRP A 104 -3.53 4.77 -0.22
CA TRP A 104 -2.95 4.42 -1.51
C TRP A 104 -1.75 5.29 -1.85
N ILE A 105 -0.97 4.82 -2.82
CA ILE A 105 0.17 5.52 -3.39
C ILE A 105 -0.01 5.54 -4.90
N GLU A 106 0.01 6.75 -5.48
CA GLU A 106 0.09 6.93 -6.92
C GLU A 106 1.55 6.87 -7.38
N ALA A 107 1.96 5.73 -7.96
CA ALA A 107 3.27 5.52 -8.59
C ALA A 107 3.11 5.33 -10.12
N ALA A 108 2.21 6.12 -10.69
CA ALA A 108 1.64 5.96 -12.02
C ALA A 108 1.38 7.31 -12.73
N GLY A 109 1.21 8.40 -12.00
CA GLY A 109 1.01 9.72 -12.61
C GLY A 109 2.25 10.26 -13.32
N PRO A 110 2.12 11.28 -14.19
CA PRO A 110 3.27 11.97 -14.77
C PRO A 110 4.22 12.52 -13.71
N GLY A 111 5.50 12.15 -13.79
CA GLY A 111 6.51 12.51 -12.80
C GLY A 111 6.48 11.65 -11.54
N LEU A 112 5.53 10.72 -11.42
CA LEU A 112 5.39 9.75 -10.35
C LEU A 112 5.61 8.31 -10.85
N GLU A 113 5.85 8.09 -12.14
CA GLU A 113 6.02 6.75 -12.69
C GLU A 113 7.25 6.06 -12.12
N VAL A 114 7.14 4.75 -11.92
CA VAL A 114 8.30 3.94 -11.54
C VAL A 114 9.32 3.94 -12.68
N PRO A 115 10.60 4.26 -12.43
CA PRO A 115 11.63 4.19 -13.46
C PRO A 115 11.67 2.81 -14.11
N HIS A 116 11.67 2.73 -15.44
CA HIS A 116 11.57 1.47 -16.19
C HIS A 116 12.54 0.38 -15.71
N ARG A 117 13.79 0.73 -15.39
CA ARG A 117 14.80 -0.25 -14.90
C ARG A 117 14.45 -0.88 -13.55
N LYS A 118 13.56 -0.25 -12.80
CA LYS A 118 13.07 -0.68 -11.50
C LYS A 118 11.58 -1.06 -11.55
N ALA A 119 10.96 -1.04 -12.74
CA ALA A 119 9.55 -1.38 -12.91
C ALA A 119 9.33 -2.86 -12.57
N GLY A 120 8.31 -3.12 -11.75
CA GLY A 120 7.96 -4.46 -11.31
C GLY A 120 7.38 -4.47 -9.90
N VAL A 121 6.75 -5.59 -9.55
CA VAL A 121 6.03 -5.77 -8.29
C VAL A 121 6.93 -5.55 -7.06
N GLY A 122 8.22 -5.90 -7.15
CA GLY A 122 9.17 -5.71 -6.05
C GLY A 122 9.38 -4.23 -5.67
N MET A 123 9.38 -3.33 -6.66
CA MET A 123 9.48 -1.89 -6.39
C MET A 123 8.18 -1.34 -5.80
N ALA A 124 7.03 -1.77 -6.31
CA ALA A 124 5.74 -1.37 -5.75
C ALA A 124 5.61 -1.77 -4.27
N ARG A 125 5.97 -3.02 -3.93
CA ARG A 125 6.04 -3.49 -2.54
C ARG A 125 6.98 -2.63 -1.71
N LYS A 126 8.18 -2.32 -2.23
CA LYS A 126 9.16 -1.49 -1.54
C LYS A 126 8.64 -0.08 -1.26
N ILE A 127 8.03 0.57 -2.25
CA ILE A 127 7.40 1.88 -2.10
C ILE A 127 6.33 1.82 -1.01
N GLY A 128 5.40 0.85 -1.10
CA GLY A 128 4.34 0.66 -0.11
C GLY A 128 4.87 0.49 1.30
N PHE A 129 5.80 -0.45 1.50
CA PHE A 129 6.35 -0.69 2.83
C PHE A 129 7.12 0.51 3.36
N ASP A 130 8.04 1.08 2.59
CA ASP A 130 8.88 2.18 3.07
C ASP A 130 8.07 3.41 3.49
N LEU A 131 7.00 3.74 2.76
CA LEU A 131 6.12 4.84 3.13
C LEU A 131 5.24 4.49 4.34
N ALA A 132 4.76 3.25 4.45
CA ALA A 132 3.96 2.79 5.58
C ALA A 132 4.75 2.71 6.90
N LEU A 133 6.09 2.56 6.85
CA LEU A 133 6.94 2.57 8.05
C LEU A 133 6.71 3.82 8.92
N ALA A 134 6.35 4.97 8.34
CA ALA A 134 6.11 6.19 9.11
C ALA A 134 4.92 6.08 10.10
N GLY A 135 3.95 5.20 9.85
CA GLY A 135 2.76 5.02 10.68
C GLY A 135 2.79 3.78 11.59
N LEU A 136 3.85 2.96 11.52
CA LEU A 136 4.01 1.79 12.39
C LEU A 136 4.61 2.16 13.74
N ASP A 137 4.26 1.38 14.77
CA ASP A 137 4.98 1.42 16.06
C ASP A 137 6.16 0.43 16.04
N PRO A 138 7.41 0.91 15.85
CA PRO A 138 8.58 0.04 15.77
C PRO A 138 8.87 -0.70 17.08
N LEU A 139 8.20 -0.38 18.19
CA LEU A 139 8.37 -1.06 19.47
C LEU A 139 7.41 -2.23 19.69
N GLN A 140 6.35 -2.37 18.89
CA GLN A 140 5.31 -3.38 19.10
C GLN A 140 5.42 -4.64 18.22
N GLY A 141 6.54 -4.82 17.50
CA GLY A 141 6.72 -6.02 16.68
C GLY A 141 5.75 -6.05 15.48
N SER A 142 5.71 -4.94 14.74
CA SER A 142 4.79 -4.78 13.62
C SER A 142 4.97 -5.80 12.50
N LEU A 143 3.86 -6.16 11.85
CA LEU A 143 3.84 -7.06 10.71
C LEU A 143 3.76 -6.28 9.38
N LEU A 144 4.56 -6.72 8.41
CA LEU A 144 4.53 -6.25 7.03
C LEU A 144 4.03 -7.38 6.14
N VAL A 145 2.86 -7.21 5.55
CA VAL A 145 2.19 -8.23 4.72
C VAL A 145 2.13 -7.74 3.29
N SER A 146 2.52 -8.57 2.32
CA SER A 146 2.25 -8.31 0.90
C SER A 146 1.12 -9.22 0.46
N LEU A 147 0.08 -8.64 -0.13
CA LEU A 147 -1.06 -9.36 -0.68
C LEU A 147 -1.20 -9.01 -2.16
N ASP A 148 -1.48 -9.99 -3.01
CA ASP A 148 -1.68 -9.74 -4.43
C ASP A 148 -3.08 -9.16 -4.68
N ALA A 149 -3.23 -8.32 -5.71
CA ALA A 149 -4.46 -7.55 -5.94
C ALA A 149 -5.68 -8.42 -6.30
N ASP A 150 -5.46 -9.64 -6.78
CA ASP A 150 -6.47 -10.60 -7.22
C ASP A 150 -6.72 -11.74 -6.22
N THR A 151 -6.32 -11.56 -4.96
CA THR A 151 -6.47 -12.56 -3.90
C THR A 151 -7.63 -12.24 -2.96
N LEU A 152 -8.64 -13.12 -2.92
CA LEU A 152 -9.65 -13.08 -1.86
C LEU A 152 -9.11 -13.69 -0.56
N VAL A 153 -9.44 -13.07 0.57
CA VAL A 153 -9.02 -13.55 1.90
C VAL A 153 -10.22 -13.93 2.77
N ASP A 154 -9.97 -14.78 3.77
CA ASP A 154 -10.96 -15.14 4.78
C ASP A 154 -11.21 -13.97 5.76
N SER A 155 -12.35 -13.97 6.46
CA SER A 155 -12.66 -12.97 7.49
C SER A 155 -11.79 -13.11 8.74
N THR A 156 -10.90 -14.10 8.80
CA THR A 156 -9.89 -14.29 9.87
C THR A 156 -8.46 -14.04 9.39
N TYR A 157 -8.28 -13.39 8.23
CA TYR A 157 -6.97 -13.13 7.64
C TYR A 157 -6.09 -12.19 8.47
N LEU A 158 -6.68 -11.15 9.07
CA LEU A 158 -5.97 -10.22 9.94
C LEU A 158 -5.87 -10.80 11.37
N PRO A 159 -4.67 -10.80 11.99
CA PRO A 159 -4.44 -11.36 13.32
C PRO A 159 -4.57 -10.34 14.46
#